data_AF-A0A5C5X3E9-F1
#
_entry.id   AF-A0A5C5X3E9-F1
#
_cell.length_a   1.000
_cell.length_b   1.000
_cell.length_c   1.000
_cell.angle_alpha   90.00
_cell.angle_beta   90.00
_cell.angle_gamma   90.00
#
_symmetry.space_group_name_H-M   'P 1'
#
loop_
_entity.id
_entity.type
_entity.pdbx_description
1 polymer ?
#
loop_
_entity_poly.entity_id
_entity_poly.type
_entity_poly.pdbx_seq_one_letter_code
_entity_poly.pdbx_strand_id
1 'polypeptide(L)'
;MTAKFAGSGSLDDRRRRRLAQTSSEVAPPPSQRSQTSPPSERLKRQSKDLPTTKSDVVADESIVPASLWKLIAFGLVGLLAFLFLVGVSLAETELLGLAQLICPPHGSGFQFFSVIFLTLSAQLSWLIFWYRSRSRKDFSGRYRIWGWAASFWAINCLSIALKLHRPIAVLLFEQWPIYCWQAETWYWFVPFSVGALTLHQMLAREMRWSPQSRWMWRLTLAVGIAGGSLTIGMNRFIPVELRDVALDGTVALWHYLITMTLLLHVRFVVHVTNEAAPSGKSALQKVKDRVFEKTAPLRAWWLKRQERRQQLRSEKNAKRLVEKEKRDELKKQKLAERNEAAEKLKREKQEKKAALNQAKQAERDQKKEDAKRQKELAAEEAKKKRLERDQAKAAQKTAAQNQRKTSKTVQAEASAAEKNVKEELPSAESKTNAKPTERAKPSPKPAPAKSSSRKKPRVLGKVARTDQAESIPKAHIQPAEANTDIDFLDDEDVDLSKLSKSERRRLRKLQKRRARERAS
;
A
#
# COMPACT_ATOMS: atom_id res chain seq x y z
N MET A 1 -6.25 -47.97 -1.25
CA MET A 1 -7.49 -47.16 -1.34
C MET A 1 -7.13 -45.81 -1.97
N THR A 2 -7.88 -45.30 -2.95
CA THR A 2 -7.56 -44.00 -3.59
C THR A 2 -8.16 -42.84 -2.81
N ALA A 3 -7.31 -41.92 -2.35
CA ALA A 3 -7.72 -40.72 -1.62
C ALA A 3 -8.48 -39.75 -2.54
N LYS A 4 -9.81 -39.87 -2.58
CA LYS A 4 -10.68 -38.93 -3.28
C LYS A 4 -10.64 -37.56 -2.58
N PHE A 5 -9.78 -36.67 -3.07
CA PHE A 5 -9.65 -35.29 -2.60
C PHE A 5 -11.03 -34.64 -2.45
N ALA A 6 -11.33 -34.06 -1.28
CA ALA A 6 -12.71 -33.70 -0.86
C ALA A 6 -13.43 -32.61 -1.72
N GLY A 7 -12.77 -32.11 -2.77
CA GLY A 7 -13.36 -31.24 -3.80
C GLY A 7 -13.61 -31.92 -5.17
N SER A 8 -13.01 -33.08 -5.48
CA SER A 8 -13.01 -33.63 -6.85
C SER A 8 -14.40 -34.00 -7.36
N GLY A 9 -15.22 -34.64 -6.52
CA GLY A 9 -16.62 -34.94 -6.84
C GLY A 9 -17.43 -33.69 -7.19
N SER A 10 -17.12 -32.54 -6.57
CA SER A 10 -17.79 -31.27 -6.89
C SER A 10 -17.37 -30.69 -8.25
N LEU A 11 -16.21 -31.07 -8.79
CA LEU A 11 -15.77 -30.66 -10.13
C LEU A 11 -16.41 -31.53 -11.22
N ASP A 12 -16.52 -32.85 -11.02
CA ASP A 12 -17.20 -33.73 -11.98
C ASP A 12 -18.71 -33.52 -11.99
N ASP A 13 -19.35 -33.34 -10.82
CA ASP A 13 -20.78 -33.04 -10.77
C ASP A 13 -21.08 -31.69 -11.46
N ARG A 14 -20.20 -30.70 -11.27
CA ARG A 14 -20.24 -29.42 -11.98
C ARG A 14 -19.99 -29.55 -13.49
N ARG A 15 -19.10 -30.45 -13.92
CA ARG A 15 -18.85 -30.76 -15.33
C ARG A 15 -20.08 -31.41 -15.96
N ARG A 16 -20.71 -32.37 -15.28
CA ARG A 16 -21.97 -33.01 -15.70
C ARG A 16 -23.11 -32.00 -15.82
N ARG A 17 -23.32 -31.12 -14.82
CA ARG A 17 -24.33 -30.05 -14.86
C ARG A 17 -24.12 -29.09 -16.04
N ARG A 18 -22.87 -28.72 -16.36
CA ARG A 18 -22.54 -27.89 -17.54
C ARG A 18 -22.82 -28.60 -18.86
N LEU A 19 -22.42 -29.87 -19.00
CA LEU A 19 -22.69 -30.66 -20.20
C LEU A 19 -24.19 -30.80 -20.46
N ALA A 20 -24.99 -31.05 -19.42
CA ALA A 20 -26.45 -31.11 -19.48
C ALA A 20 -27.13 -29.76 -19.77
N GLN A 21 -26.46 -28.63 -19.51
CA GLN A 21 -26.91 -27.31 -19.96
C GLN A 21 -26.62 -27.12 -21.45
N THR A 22 -25.40 -27.40 -21.90
CA THR A 22 -25.02 -27.27 -23.32
C THR A 22 -25.75 -28.24 -24.26
N SER A 23 -26.26 -29.37 -23.77
CA SER A 23 -27.11 -30.27 -24.55
C SER A 23 -28.59 -29.85 -24.58
N SER A 24 -29.03 -29.01 -23.63
CA SER A 24 -30.38 -28.45 -23.58
C SER A 24 -30.48 -27.10 -24.29
N GLU A 25 -29.37 -26.37 -24.40
CA GLU A 25 -29.19 -25.18 -25.25
C GLU A 25 -28.94 -25.62 -26.70
N VAL A 26 -29.85 -26.43 -27.25
CA VAL A 26 -29.92 -26.73 -28.68
C VAL A 26 -29.96 -25.39 -29.41
N ALA A 27 -29.04 -25.22 -30.37
CA ALA A 27 -28.81 -23.92 -31.00
C ALA A 27 -30.13 -23.31 -31.50
N PRO A 28 -30.44 -22.05 -31.17
CA PRO A 28 -31.64 -21.41 -31.69
C PRO A 28 -31.60 -21.48 -33.22
N PRO A 29 -32.71 -21.85 -33.88
CA PRO A 29 -32.73 -22.00 -35.34
C PRO A 29 -32.25 -20.70 -35.99
N PRO A 30 -31.46 -20.76 -37.08
CA PRO A 30 -30.73 -19.61 -37.63
C PRO A 30 -31.70 -18.51 -38.06
N SER A 31 -31.99 -17.60 -37.13
CA SER A 31 -33.04 -16.60 -37.27
C SER A 31 -32.69 -15.64 -38.41
N GLN A 32 -33.60 -15.51 -39.36
CA GLN A 32 -33.37 -14.76 -40.59
C GLN A 32 -32.88 -13.33 -40.31
N ARG A 33 -31.93 -12.89 -41.16
CA ARG A 33 -31.19 -11.63 -41.11
C ARG A 33 -32.09 -10.40 -41.34
N SER A 34 -32.98 -10.12 -40.40
CA SER A 34 -34.06 -9.14 -40.50
C SER A 34 -33.79 -7.86 -39.69
N GLN A 35 -33.20 -6.90 -40.40
CA GLN A 35 -33.26 -5.44 -40.19
C GLN A 35 -32.75 -4.80 -38.88
N THR A 36 -32.12 -3.64 -39.07
CA THR A 36 -31.44 -2.84 -38.04
C THR A 36 -32.42 -2.00 -37.22
N SER A 37 -32.82 -2.50 -36.04
CA SER A 37 -33.45 -1.70 -34.99
C SER A 37 -32.38 -1.00 -34.12
N PRO A 38 -32.62 0.25 -33.66
CA PRO A 38 -31.58 1.04 -32.99
C PRO A 38 -31.18 0.49 -31.61
N PRO A 39 -29.91 0.67 -31.19
CA PRO A 39 -29.36 0.00 -29.99
C PRO A 39 -29.95 0.47 -28.65
N SER A 40 -30.73 1.56 -28.64
CA SER A 40 -31.36 2.12 -27.44
C SER A 40 -32.56 1.32 -26.92
N GLU A 41 -33.30 0.61 -27.78
CA GLU A 41 -34.51 -0.12 -27.36
C GLU A 41 -34.25 -1.56 -26.91
N ARG A 42 -33.25 -2.25 -27.49
CA ARG A 42 -32.91 -3.63 -27.12
C ARG A 42 -32.62 -3.80 -25.62
N LEU A 43 -32.03 -2.78 -25.00
CA LEU A 43 -31.74 -2.74 -23.55
C LEU A 43 -33.00 -2.54 -22.68
N LYS A 44 -34.10 -1.99 -23.22
CA LYS A 44 -35.36 -1.87 -22.46
C LYS A 44 -36.15 -3.18 -22.43
N ARG A 45 -36.30 -3.88 -23.56
CA ARG A 45 -37.09 -5.14 -23.61
C ARG A 45 -36.54 -6.23 -22.69
N GLN A 46 -35.22 -6.46 -22.68
CA GLN A 46 -34.57 -7.44 -21.78
C GLN A 46 -34.72 -7.18 -20.27
N SER A 47 -35.39 -6.10 -19.85
CA SER A 47 -35.57 -5.75 -18.43
C SER A 47 -36.94 -6.07 -17.83
N LYS A 48 -37.94 -6.42 -18.65
CA LYS A 48 -39.31 -6.74 -18.18
C LYS A 48 -39.65 -8.23 -18.22
N ASP A 49 -39.07 -8.97 -19.15
CA ASP A 49 -39.29 -10.40 -19.28
C ASP A 49 -38.49 -11.14 -18.19
N LEU A 50 -39.04 -11.21 -16.97
CA LEU A 50 -38.60 -12.26 -16.04
C LEU A 50 -38.93 -13.60 -16.72
N PRO A 51 -37.94 -14.46 -16.99
CA PRO A 51 -38.22 -15.75 -17.57
C PRO A 51 -39.03 -16.54 -16.55
N THR A 52 -40.32 -16.71 -16.82
CA THR A 52 -41.23 -17.53 -16.01
C THR A 52 -40.99 -19.00 -16.36
N THR A 53 -39.73 -19.44 -16.23
CA THR A 53 -39.35 -20.85 -16.20
C THR A 53 -39.98 -21.44 -14.95
N LYS A 54 -41.20 -21.96 -15.12
CA LYS A 54 -41.77 -22.95 -14.21
C LYS A 54 -40.67 -23.97 -13.92
N SER A 55 -40.47 -24.33 -12.67
CA SER A 55 -39.43 -25.28 -12.33
C SER A 55 -39.78 -26.66 -12.89
N ASP A 56 -38.94 -27.22 -13.76
CA ASP A 56 -39.09 -28.58 -14.32
C ASP A 56 -39.02 -29.70 -13.25
N VAL A 57 -38.81 -29.32 -11.99
CA VAL A 57 -38.97 -30.21 -10.83
C VAL A 57 -40.47 -30.31 -10.55
N VAL A 58 -41.05 -31.47 -10.89
CA VAL A 58 -42.46 -31.84 -10.70
C VAL A 58 -43.05 -31.22 -9.44
N ALA A 59 -43.93 -30.23 -9.62
CA ALA A 59 -44.53 -29.48 -8.52
C ALA A 59 -45.67 -30.27 -7.84
N ASP A 60 -46.25 -31.23 -8.55
CA ASP A 60 -47.48 -31.94 -8.18
C ASP A 60 -47.28 -32.94 -7.03
N GLU A 61 -46.03 -33.38 -6.79
CA GLU A 61 -45.63 -34.19 -5.63
C GLU A 61 -45.17 -33.34 -4.42
N SER A 62 -45.27 -32.01 -4.48
CA SER A 62 -44.70 -31.16 -3.41
C SER A 62 -45.57 -31.12 -2.15
N ILE A 63 -44.98 -31.56 -1.02
CA ILE A 63 -45.58 -31.54 0.33
C ILE A 63 -46.03 -30.11 0.75
N VAL A 64 -45.45 -29.08 0.14
CA VAL A 64 -45.68 -27.67 0.47
C VAL A 64 -46.89 -27.13 -0.31
N PRO A 65 -48.02 -26.76 0.33
CA PRO A 65 -49.26 -26.49 -0.38
C PRO A 65 -49.18 -25.33 -1.39
N ALA A 66 -49.74 -25.57 -2.58
CA ALA A 66 -49.86 -24.59 -3.67
C ALA A 66 -50.82 -23.41 -3.37
N SER A 67 -51.65 -23.51 -2.32
CA SER A 67 -52.62 -22.50 -1.89
C SER A 67 -52.05 -21.58 -0.79
N LEU A 68 -52.06 -20.25 -1.00
CA LEU A 68 -51.64 -19.28 0.03
C LEU A 68 -52.51 -19.34 1.29
N TRP A 69 -53.82 -19.57 1.16
CA TRP A 69 -54.74 -19.58 2.30
C TRP A 69 -54.39 -20.66 3.35
N LYS A 70 -53.81 -21.79 2.93
CA LYS A 70 -53.36 -22.84 3.87
C LYS A 70 -52.19 -22.37 4.75
N LEU A 71 -51.27 -21.57 4.20
CA LEU A 71 -50.19 -20.95 4.96
C LEU A 71 -50.72 -19.86 5.91
N ILE A 72 -51.73 -19.10 5.46
CA ILE A 72 -52.38 -18.06 6.28
C ILE A 72 -53.13 -18.70 7.44
N ALA A 73 -53.87 -19.80 7.21
CA ALA A 73 -54.56 -20.55 8.26
C ALA A 73 -53.58 -21.15 9.29
N PHE A 74 -52.49 -21.78 8.85
CA PHE A 74 -51.42 -22.24 9.74
C PHE A 74 -50.83 -21.09 10.57
N GLY A 75 -50.58 -19.94 9.93
CA GLY A 75 -50.13 -18.73 10.61
C GLY A 75 -51.12 -18.22 11.65
N LEU A 76 -52.42 -18.19 11.32
CA LEU A 76 -53.48 -17.74 12.21
C LEU A 76 -53.61 -18.66 13.43
N VAL A 77 -53.54 -19.99 13.25
CA VAL A 77 -53.51 -20.94 14.37
C VAL A 77 -52.29 -20.73 15.27
N GLY A 78 -51.10 -20.54 14.69
CA GLY A 78 -49.89 -20.23 15.48
C GLY A 78 -49.97 -18.90 16.23
N LEU A 79 -50.61 -17.88 15.63
CA LEU A 79 -50.83 -16.58 16.27
C LEU A 79 -51.90 -16.65 17.37
N LEU A 80 -52.98 -17.41 17.16
CA LEU A 80 -54.01 -17.63 18.18
C LEU A 80 -53.45 -18.43 19.37
N ALA A 81 -52.62 -19.43 19.13
CA ALA A 81 -51.90 -20.15 20.19
C ALA A 81 -50.93 -19.24 20.97
N PHE A 82 -50.22 -18.33 20.27
CA PHE A 82 -49.40 -17.31 20.91
C PHE A 82 -50.22 -16.35 21.78
N LEU A 83 -51.31 -15.80 21.24
CA LEU A 83 -52.21 -14.88 21.97
C LEU A 83 -52.90 -15.57 23.15
N PHE A 84 -53.22 -16.87 23.04
CA PHE A 84 -53.73 -17.67 24.14
C PHE A 84 -52.69 -17.85 25.25
N LEU A 85 -51.43 -18.15 24.91
CA LEU A 85 -50.33 -18.21 25.91
C LEU A 85 -50.15 -16.87 26.62
N VAL A 86 -50.15 -15.76 25.88
CA VAL A 86 -50.11 -14.41 26.49
C VAL A 86 -51.33 -14.17 27.38
N GLY A 87 -52.55 -14.50 26.93
CA GLY A 87 -53.78 -14.35 27.72
C GLY A 87 -53.76 -15.15 29.02
N VAL A 88 -53.33 -16.41 28.97
CA VAL A 88 -53.18 -17.27 30.17
C VAL A 88 -52.07 -16.77 31.10
N SER A 89 -51.01 -16.16 30.58
CA SER A 89 -49.94 -15.54 31.38
C SER A 89 -50.29 -14.16 31.95
N LEU A 90 -51.40 -13.54 31.52
CA LEU A 90 -51.89 -12.25 32.02
C LEU A 90 -53.18 -12.39 32.86
N ALA A 91 -53.88 -13.52 32.78
CA ALA A 91 -55.00 -13.83 33.64
C ALA A 91 -54.50 -14.12 35.06
N GLU A 92 -55.07 -13.42 36.04
CA GLU A 92 -54.75 -13.61 37.45
C GLU A 92 -55.21 -15.01 37.96
N THR A 93 -54.86 -15.32 39.20
CA THR A 93 -54.74 -16.70 39.74
C THR A 93 -56.00 -17.56 39.76
N GLU A 94 -57.18 -17.07 39.37
CA GLU A 94 -58.41 -17.88 39.33
C GLU A 94 -58.33 -19.06 38.34
N LEU A 95 -57.47 -18.98 37.32
CA LEU A 95 -57.20 -20.08 36.36
C LEU A 95 -56.08 -21.05 36.80
N LEU A 96 -55.79 -21.12 38.10
CA LEU A 96 -54.74 -21.92 38.76
C LEU A 96 -54.47 -23.31 38.13
N GLY A 97 -55.50 -24.12 37.88
CA GLY A 97 -55.35 -25.47 37.33
C GLY A 97 -54.85 -25.51 35.87
N LEU A 98 -55.24 -24.55 35.04
CA LEU A 98 -54.73 -24.41 33.67
C LEU A 98 -53.34 -23.74 33.65
N ALA A 99 -53.11 -22.77 34.53
CA ALA A 99 -51.81 -22.11 34.69
C ALA A 99 -50.72 -23.12 35.07
N GLN A 100 -50.98 -24.01 36.03
CA GLN A 100 -50.04 -25.08 36.43
C GLN A 100 -49.75 -26.10 35.31
N LEU A 101 -50.73 -26.38 34.45
CA LEU A 101 -50.57 -27.31 33.31
C LEU A 101 -49.79 -26.67 32.14
N ILE A 102 -49.94 -25.36 31.92
CA ILE A 102 -49.32 -24.62 30.80
C ILE A 102 -47.94 -24.05 31.19
N CYS A 103 -47.71 -23.78 32.47
CA CYS A 103 -46.41 -23.40 33.03
C CYS A 103 -45.97 -24.39 34.12
N PRO A 104 -45.67 -25.66 33.76
CA PRO A 104 -45.09 -26.62 34.70
C PRO A 104 -43.75 -26.09 35.25
N PRO A 105 -43.35 -26.46 36.49
CA PRO A 105 -42.20 -25.88 37.19
C PRO A 105 -40.84 -26.03 36.48
N HIS A 106 -40.77 -26.81 35.39
CA HIS A 106 -39.56 -27.03 34.60
C HIS A 106 -39.51 -26.25 33.28
N GLY A 107 -40.61 -25.61 32.82
CA GLY A 107 -40.61 -24.83 31.57
C GLY A 107 -41.92 -24.07 31.30
N SER A 108 -41.81 -22.87 30.72
CA SER A 108 -42.97 -22.05 30.31
C SER A 108 -43.59 -22.56 29.00
N GLY A 109 -44.89 -22.31 28.80
CA GLY A 109 -45.56 -22.59 27.52
C GLY A 109 -44.89 -21.88 26.33
N PHE A 110 -44.31 -20.69 26.55
CA PHE A 110 -43.50 -19.96 25.57
C PHE A 110 -42.21 -20.68 25.19
N GLN A 111 -41.58 -21.42 26.11
CA GLN A 111 -40.43 -22.27 25.82
C GLN A 111 -40.82 -23.42 24.89
N PHE A 112 -41.91 -24.13 25.17
CA PHE A 112 -42.40 -25.24 24.34
C PHE A 112 -42.83 -24.75 22.94
N PHE A 113 -43.56 -23.65 22.87
CA PHE A 113 -43.91 -22.95 21.62
C PHE A 113 -42.64 -22.58 20.83
N SER A 114 -41.64 -21.97 21.48
CA SER A 114 -40.37 -21.62 20.85
C SER A 114 -39.62 -22.83 20.28
N VAL A 115 -39.58 -23.96 21.01
CA VAL A 115 -38.96 -25.20 20.55
C VAL A 115 -39.67 -25.77 19.32
N ILE A 116 -41.00 -25.75 19.27
CA ILE A 116 -41.76 -26.16 18.07
C ILE A 116 -41.42 -25.26 16.88
N PHE A 117 -41.52 -23.94 17.04
CA PHE A 117 -41.31 -23.02 15.93
C PHE A 117 -39.84 -22.97 15.47
N LEU A 118 -38.84 -23.13 16.35
CA LEU A 118 -37.44 -23.30 15.96
C LEU A 118 -37.16 -24.63 15.26
N THR A 119 -37.78 -25.73 15.71
CA THR A 119 -37.68 -27.02 15.03
C THR A 119 -38.24 -26.94 13.61
N LEU A 120 -39.42 -26.34 13.44
CA LEU A 120 -39.99 -26.07 12.12
C LEU A 120 -39.09 -25.13 11.29
N SER A 121 -38.49 -24.10 11.89
CA SER A 121 -37.54 -23.21 11.20
C SER A 121 -36.28 -23.95 10.70
N ALA A 122 -35.75 -24.89 11.49
CA ALA A 122 -34.64 -25.75 11.08
C ALA A 122 -35.05 -26.68 9.92
N GLN A 123 -36.19 -27.36 10.03
CA GLN A 123 -36.73 -28.25 8.99
C GLN A 123 -37.02 -27.51 7.67
N LEU A 124 -37.70 -26.36 7.73
CA LEU A 124 -37.98 -25.52 6.55
C LEU A 124 -36.70 -24.99 5.90
N SER A 125 -35.69 -24.64 6.69
CA SER A 125 -34.37 -24.24 6.17
C SER A 125 -33.65 -25.40 5.47
N TRP A 126 -33.73 -26.62 6.03
CA TRP A 126 -33.17 -27.83 5.41
C TRP A 126 -33.91 -28.21 4.12
N LEU A 127 -35.23 -28.00 4.08
CA LEU A 127 -36.05 -28.20 2.89
C LEU A 127 -35.66 -27.22 1.76
N ILE A 128 -35.42 -25.94 2.07
CA ILE A 128 -34.90 -24.96 1.09
C ILE A 128 -33.50 -25.35 0.61
N PHE A 129 -32.63 -25.81 1.51
CA PHE A 129 -31.30 -26.33 1.16
C PHE A 129 -31.40 -27.52 0.20
N TRP A 130 -32.29 -28.48 0.48
CA TRP A 130 -32.54 -29.66 -0.34
C TRP A 130 -33.05 -29.30 -1.73
N TYR A 131 -34.15 -28.54 -1.85
CA TYR A 131 -34.66 -28.09 -3.15
C TYR A 131 -33.60 -27.34 -3.97
N ARG A 132 -32.87 -26.39 -3.36
CA ARG A 132 -31.84 -25.61 -4.07
C ARG A 132 -30.61 -26.43 -4.46
N SER A 133 -30.24 -27.48 -3.71
CA SER A 133 -29.14 -28.39 -4.10
C SER A 133 -29.41 -29.13 -5.42
N ARG A 134 -30.71 -29.38 -5.72
CA ARG A 134 -31.20 -30.03 -6.94
C ARG A 134 -31.28 -29.09 -8.16
N SER A 135 -31.11 -27.78 -8.02
CA SER A 135 -31.09 -26.90 -9.21
C SER A 135 -29.88 -27.20 -10.10
N ARG A 136 -30.11 -27.15 -11.42
CA ARG A 136 -29.05 -27.25 -12.44
C ARG A 136 -28.12 -26.03 -12.43
N LYS A 137 -28.56 -24.86 -11.95
CA LYS A 137 -27.73 -23.64 -11.96
C LYS A 137 -26.74 -23.62 -10.79
N ASP A 138 -25.45 -23.46 -11.12
CA ASP A 138 -24.38 -23.19 -10.15
C ASP A 138 -24.63 -21.87 -9.39
N PHE A 139 -25.23 -21.92 -8.20
CA PHE A 139 -25.41 -20.72 -7.37
C PHE A 139 -24.11 -20.14 -6.78
N SER A 140 -22.94 -20.49 -7.32
CA SER A 140 -21.62 -20.18 -6.75
C SER A 140 -21.49 -20.68 -5.30
N GLY A 141 -22.09 -21.84 -5.01
CA GLY A 141 -22.13 -22.44 -3.66
C GLY A 141 -23.14 -21.80 -2.69
N ARG A 142 -23.86 -20.73 -3.06
CA ARG A 142 -24.74 -19.99 -2.15
C ARG A 142 -25.90 -20.78 -1.55
N TYR A 143 -26.33 -21.91 -2.14
CA TYR A 143 -27.34 -22.76 -1.51
C TYR A 143 -26.92 -23.28 -0.12
N ARG A 144 -25.61 -23.46 0.13
CA ARG A 144 -25.05 -23.89 1.43
C ARG A 144 -25.45 -22.98 2.60
N ILE A 145 -25.80 -21.73 2.32
CA ILE A 145 -26.29 -20.75 3.30
C ILE A 145 -27.54 -21.24 4.06
N TRP A 146 -28.36 -22.08 3.42
CA TRP A 146 -29.57 -22.67 4.00
C TRP A 146 -29.28 -23.90 4.88
N GLY A 147 -28.19 -24.63 4.59
CA GLY A 147 -27.66 -25.64 5.49
C GLY A 147 -27.15 -25.01 6.78
N TRP A 148 -26.34 -23.95 6.68
CA TRP A 148 -25.91 -23.16 7.83
C TRP A 148 -27.09 -22.55 8.61
N ALA A 149 -28.13 -22.07 7.92
CA ALA A 149 -29.36 -21.59 8.56
C ALA A 149 -30.05 -22.69 9.38
N ALA A 150 -30.23 -23.88 8.80
CA ALA A 150 -30.84 -25.02 9.47
C ALA A 150 -30.04 -25.45 10.71
N SER A 151 -28.72 -25.57 10.60
CA SER A 151 -27.83 -25.88 11.73
C SER A 151 -27.92 -24.80 12.83
N PHE A 152 -27.96 -23.52 12.46
CA PHE A 152 -28.12 -22.43 13.44
C PHE A 152 -29.46 -22.52 14.17
N TRP A 153 -30.58 -22.74 13.47
CA TRP A 153 -31.89 -22.89 14.13
C TRP A 153 -31.99 -24.16 14.98
N ALA A 154 -31.36 -25.27 14.55
CA ALA A 154 -31.31 -26.50 15.34
C ALA A 154 -30.50 -26.35 16.63
N ILE A 155 -29.33 -25.70 16.58
CA ILE A 155 -28.50 -25.42 17.77
C ILE A 155 -29.23 -24.49 18.74
N ASN A 156 -29.90 -23.45 18.24
CA ASN A 156 -30.71 -22.57 19.08
C ASN A 156 -31.94 -23.27 19.67
N CYS A 157 -32.60 -24.15 18.90
CA CYS A 157 -33.68 -25.00 19.40
C CYS A 157 -33.21 -25.85 20.59
N LEU A 158 -32.05 -26.51 20.46
CA LEU A 158 -31.45 -27.31 21.52
C LEU A 158 -31.06 -26.46 22.75
N SER A 159 -30.48 -25.27 22.52
CA SER A 159 -30.10 -24.32 23.57
C SER A 159 -31.29 -23.77 24.37
N ILE A 160 -32.46 -23.64 23.73
CA ILE A 160 -33.72 -23.20 24.37
C ILE A 160 -34.45 -24.38 25.03
N ALA A 161 -34.47 -25.56 24.40
CA ALA A 161 -35.05 -26.77 25.00
C ALA A 161 -34.33 -27.16 26.30
N LEU A 162 -33.00 -27.19 26.28
CA LEU A 162 -32.16 -27.60 27.40
C LEU A 162 -31.64 -26.43 28.27
N LYS A 163 -32.07 -25.18 28.00
CA LYS A 163 -31.65 -23.95 28.70
C LYS A 163 -30.11 -23.73 28.78
N LEU A 164 -29.34 -24.36 27.88
CA LEU A 164 -27.86 -24.45 27.91
C LEU A 164 -27.14 -23.10 27.96
N HIS A 165 -27.75 -22.05 27.42
CA HIS A 165 -27.18 -20.71 27.41
C HIS A 165 -26.81 -20.17 28.82
N ARG A 166 -27.54 -20.56 29.87
CA ARG A 166 -27.23 -20.16 31.26
C ARG A 166 -26.00 -20.86 31.85
N PRO A 167 -25.94 -22.21 31.98
CA PRO A 167 -24.77 -22.87 32.55
C PRO A 167 -23.49 -22.64 31.71
N ILE A 168 -23.61 -22.50 30.38
CA ILE A 168 -22.47 -22.11 29.54
C ILE A 168 -22.01 -20.69 29.88
N ALA A 169 -22.91 -19.73 30.09
CA ALA A 169 -22.54 -18.36 30.45
C ALA A 169 -21.89 -18.27 31.85
N VAL A 170 -22.38 -19.03 32.83
CA VAL A 170 -21.78 -19.11 34.18
C VAL A 170 -20.36 -19.67 34.09
N LEU A 171 -20.15 -20.81 33.42
CA LEU A 171 -18.82 -21.41 33.24
C LEU A 171 -17.85 -20.48 32.48
N LEU A 172 -18.34 -19.70 31.51
CA LEU A 172 -17.52 -18.72 30.79
C LEU A 172 -17.20 -17.47 31.66
N PHE A 173 -18.10 -17.07 32.55
CA PHE A 173 -17.89 -15.98 33.51
C PHE A 173 -16.87 -16.37 34.59
N GLU A 174 -16.96 -17.57 35.14
CA GLU A 174 -15.99 -18.13 36.09
C GLU A 174 -14.57 -18.18 35.48
N GLN A 175 -14.46 -18.57 34.21
CA GLN A 175 -13.17 -18.72 33.52
C GLN A 175 -12.57 -17.38 33.01
N TRP A 176 -13.41 -16.41 32.66
CA TRP A 176 -13.01 -15.10 32.10
C TRP A 176 -13.91 -13.96 32.59
N PRO A 177 -13.82 -13.53 33.87
CA PRO A 177 -14.75 -12.55 34.44
C PRO A 177 -14.62 -11.17 33.77
N ILE A 178 -15.70 -10.72 33.13
CA ILE A 178 -15.82 -9.40 32.52
C ILE A 178 -16.63 -8.50 33.47
N TYR A 179 -16.01 -7.43 33.94
CA TYR A 179 -16.65 -6.42 34.80
C TYR A 179 -17.58 -5.49 33.99
N CYS A 180 -18.71 -6.03 33.52
CA CYS A 180 -19.76 -5.25 32.86
C CYS A 180 -21.15 -5.52 33.47
N TRP A 181 -22.07 -4.58 33.27
CA TRP A 181 -23.46 -4.72 33.71
C TRP A 181 -24.14 -5.89 32.98
N GLN A 182 -24.71 -6.82 33.74
CA GLN A 182 -25.27 -8.10 33.26
C GLN A 182 -24.24 -9.01 32.54
N ALA A 183 -23.03 -9.14 33.08
CA ALA A 183 -21.93 -9.94 32.50
C ALA A 183 -22.37 -11.29 31.92
N GLU A 184 -23.06 -12.14 32.71
CA GLU A 184 -23.59 -13.45 32.29
C GLU A 184 -24.36 -13.38 30.96
N THR A 185 -25.24 -12.38 30.81
CA THR A 185 -26.03 -12.19 29.59
C THR A 185 -25.15 -11.97 28.36
N TRP A 186 -24.07 -11.19 28.46
CA TRP A 186 -23.22 -10.85 27.32
C TRP A 186 -22.48 -12.07 26.73
N TYR A 187 -22.03 -13.04 27.56
CA TYR A 187 -21.28 -14.22 27.06
C TYR A 187 -22.05 -15.02 26.02
N TRP A 188 -23.36 -15.24 26.23
CA TRP A 188 -24.18 -15.96 25.27
C TRP A 188 -24.84 -15.01 24.25
N PHE A 189 -25.26 -13.82 24.66
CA PHE A 189 -26.00 -12.89 23.81
C PHE A 189 -25.16 -12.29 22.68
N VAL A 190 -23.87 -12.01 22.89
CA VAL A 190 -22.97 -11.48 21.85
C VAL A 190 -22.74 -12.47 20.70
N PRO A 191 -22.24 -13.70 20.91
CA PRO A 191 -22.03 -14.65 19.81
C PRO A 191 -23.35 -15.05 19.14
N PHE A 192 -24.44 -15.17 19.90
CA PHE A 192 -25.78 -15.37 19.37
C PHE A 192 -26.19 -14.22 18.43
N SER A 193 -26.06 -12.97 18.87
CA SER A 193 -26.41 -11.78 18.08
C SER A 193 -25.56 -11.63 16.82
N VAL A 194 -24.26 -11.94 16.88
CA VAL A 194 -23.38 -11.97 15.71
C VAL A 194 -23.83 -13.04 14.72
N GLY A 195 -24.15 -14.25 15.19
CA GLY A 195 -24.71 -15.33 14.36
C GLY A 195 -26.05 -14.94 13.72
N ALA A 196 -26.99 -14.45 14.53
CA ALA A 196 -28.32 -14.04 14.08
C ALA A 196 -28.27 -12.88 13.07
N LEU A 197 -27.46 -11.85 13.30
CA LEU A 197 -27.33 -10.70 12.40
C LEU A 197 -26.58 -11.04 11.10
N THR A 198 -25.53 -11.86 11.16
CA THR A 198 -24.84 -12.31 9.93
C THR A 198 -25.75 -13.21 9.09
N LEU A 199 -26.45 -14.16 9.71
CA LEU A 199 -27.45 -15.00 9.05
C LEU A 199 -28.61 -14.16 8.51
N HIS A 200 -29.09 -13.17 9.26
CA HIS A 200 -30.14 -12.24 8.80
C HIS A 200 -29.72 -11.50 7.52
N GLN A 201 -28.53 -10.88 7.53
CA GLN A 201 -27.98 -10.19 6.35
C GLN A 201 -27.73 -11.12 5.16
N MET A 202 -27.41 -12.38 5.43
CA MET A 202 -27.22 -13.43 4.42
C MET A 202 -28.55 -13.82 3.77
N LEU A 203 -29.54 -14.24 4.55
CA LEU A 203 -30.86 -14.65 4.05
C LEU A 203 -31.62 -13.48 3.43
N ALA A 204 -31.46 -12.25 3.94
CA ALA A 204 -32.03 -11.03 3.34
C ALA A 204 -31.48 -10.70 1.93
N ARG A 205 -30.38 -11.32 1.49
CA ARG A 205 -29.88 -11.24 0.10
C ARG A 205 -30.55 -12.27 -0.80
N GLU A 206 -30.89 -13.45 -0.28
CA GLU A 206 -31.54 -14.54 -1.01
C GLU A 206 -33.06 -14.38 -1.09
N MET A 207 -33.70 -13.83 -0.04
CA MET A 207 -35.11 -13.42 -0.01
C MET A 207 -35.40 -12.16 -0.86
N ARG A 208 -34.53 -11.81 -1.82
CA ARG A 208 -34.68 -10.57 -2.61
C ARG A 208 -35.76 -10.62 -3.69
N TRP A 209 -36.28 -11.80 -4.04
CA TRP A 209 -37.34 -11.91 -5.05
C TRP A 209 -38.74 -12.22 -4.49
N SER A 210 -38.87 -12.65 -3.24
CA SER A 210 -40.16 -12.81 -2.55
C SER A 210 -40.46 -11.57 -1.70
N PRO A 211 -41.28 -10.60 -2.17
CA PRO A 211 -41.52 -9.35 -1.44
C PRO A 211 -42.20 -9.57 -0.08
N GLN A 212 -43.13 -10.52 0.00
CA GLN A 212 -43.81 -10.92 1.24
C GLN A 212 -42.83 -11.45 2.29
N SER A 213 -42.04 -12.48 1.93
CA SER A 213 -40.99 -13.03 2.80
C SER A 213 -39.98 -11.95 3.23
N ARG A 214 -39.55 -11.06 2.31
CA ARG A 214 -38.63 -9.97 2.64
C ARG A 214 -39.24 -8.93 3.59
N TRP A 215 -40.54 -8.67 3.53
CA TRP A 215 -41.23 -7.78 4.47
C TRP A 215 -41.36 -8.45 5.84
N MET A 216 -41.81 -9.71 5.87
CA MET A 216 -41.87 -10.51 7.10
C MET A 216 -40.49 -10.60 7.79
N TRP A 217 -39.41 -10.84 7.03
CA TRP A 217 -38.05 -10.90 7.56
C TRP A 217 -37.60 -9.60 8.23
N ARG A 218 -38.07 -8.44 7.76
CA ARG A 218 -37.80 -7.14 8.41
C ARG A 218 -38.59 -6.99 9.71
N LEU A 219 -39.83 -7.48 9.75
CA LEU A 219 -40.62 -7.54 10.98
C LEU A 219 -39.95 -8.49 11.99
N THR A 220 -39.47 -9.65 11.56
CA THR A 220 -38.63 -10.57 12.35
C THR A 220 -37.39 -9.85 12.91
N LEU A 221 -36.69 -9.04 12.12
CA LEU A 221 -35.56 -8.26 12.64
C LEU A 221 -35.98 -7.24 13.69
N ALA A 222 -37.09 -6.51 13.47
CA ALA A 222 -37.57 -5.51 14.41
C ALA A 222 -37.98 -6.14 15.76
N VAL A 223 -38.73 -7.26 15.73
CA VAL A 223 -39.12 -8.00 16.95
C VAL A 223 -37.91 -8.63 17.64
N GLY A 224 -36.91 -9.12 16.88
CA GLY A 224 -35.67 -9.64 17.45
C GLY A 224 -34.80 -8.58 18.14
N ILE A 225 -34.76 -7.36 17.58
CA ILE A 225 -34.11 -6.21 18.23
C ILE A 225 -34.89 -5.80 19.50
N ALA A 226 -36.22 -5.80 19.45
CA ALA A 226 -37.05 -5.52 20.63
C ALA A 226 -36.80 -6.55 21.74
N GLY A 227 -36.93 -7.85 21.45
CA GLY A 227 -36.64 -8.93 22.41
C GLY A 227 -35.22 -8.84 22.99
N GLY A 228 -34.21 -8.64 22.13
CA GLY A 228 -32.82 -8.44 22.58
C GLY A 228 -32.64 -7.21 23.49
N SER A 229 -33.34 -6.10 23.23
CA SER A 229 -33.31 -4.93 24.12
C SER A 229 -33.95 -5.22 25.49
N LEU A 230 -34.99 -6.05 25.55
CA LEU A 230 -35.58 -6.52 26.81
C LEU A 230 -34.62 -7.46 27.55
N THR A 231 -33.90 -8.34 26.83
CA THR A 231 -32.87 -9.22 27.39
C THR A 231 -31.71 -8.42 28.02
N ILE A 232 -31.30 -7.30 27.42
CA ILE A 232 -30.28 -6.37 27.97
C ILE A 232 -30.89 -5.41 29.02
N GLY A 233 -32.06 -5.71 29.60
CA GLY A 233 -32.63 -4.91 30.68
C GLY A 233 -33.04 -3.47 30.29
N MET A 234 -33.31 -3.19 29.01
CA MET A 234 -33.93 -1.92 28.58
C MET A 234 -35.44 -1.84 28.91
N ASN A 235 -35.97 -2.85 29.60
CA ASN A 235 -37.35 -3.01 30.04
C ASN A 235 -37.79 -2.07 31.19
N ARG A 236 -37.05 -0.98 31.48
CA ARG A 236 -37.32 -0.05 32.59
C ARG A 236 -38.72 0.56 32.57
N PHE A 237 -39.31 0.73 31.38
CA PHE A 237 -40.65 1.29 31.19
C PHE A 237 -41.80 0.26 31.30
N ILE A 238 -41.48 -1.02 31.50
CA ILE A 238 -42.48 -2.09 31.63
C ILE A 238 -42.72 -2.35 33.13
N PRO A 239 -43.99 -2.44 33.60
CA PRO A 239 -44.34 -2.89 34.95
C PRO A 239 -43.70 -4.24 35.28
N VAL A 240 -43.30 -4.47 36.53
CA VAL A 240 -42.47 -5.62 36.93
C VAL A 240 -43.16 -6.95 36.59
N GLU A 241 -44.46 -6.98 36.82
CA GLU A 241 -45.42 -8.06 36.61
C GLU A 241 -45.48 -8.49 35.13
N LEU A 242 -45.27 -7.53 34.22
CA LEU A 242 -45.34 -7.74 32.78
C LEU A 242 -43.98 -8.03 32.13
N ARG A 243 -42.85 -7.92 32.86
CA ARG A 243 -41.50 -8.04 32.27
C ARG A 243 -41.21 -9.42 31.72
N ASP A 244 -41.53 -10.46 32.48
CA ASP A 244 -41.22 -11.84 32.09
C ASP A 244 -42.14 -12.29 30.96
N VAL A 245 -43.44 -11.96 31.03
CA VAL A 245 -44.41 -12.22 29.94
C VAL A 245 -44.03 -11.46 28.66
N ALA A 246 -43.54 -10.21 28.76
CA ALA A 246 -43.04 -9.46 27.61
C ALA A 246 -41.74 -10.04 27.03
N LEU A 247 -40.83 -10.56 27.86
CA LEU A 247 -39.58 -11.16 27.43
C LEU A 247 -39.82 -12.51 26.73
N ASP A 248 -40.43 -13.48 27.42
CA ASP A 248 -40.77 -14.79 26.86
C ASP A 248 -41.71 -14.64 25.65
N GLY A 249 -42.68 -13.72 25.73
CA GLY A 249 -43.62 -13.42 24.66
C GLY A 249 -42.95 -12.84 23.41
N THR A 250 -42.06 -11.84 23.54
CA THR A 250 -41.35 -11.29 22.36
C THR A 250 -40.38 -12.28 21.73
N VAL A 251 -39.74 -13.13 22.55
CA VAL A 251 -38.87 -14.22 22.07
C VAL A 251 -39.68 -15.30 21.33
N ALA A 252 -40.81 -15.74 21.88
CA ALA A 252 -41.71 -16.69 21.23
C ALA A 252 -42.30 -16.13 19.91
N LEU A 253 -42.74 -14.86 19.91
CA LEU A 253 -43.22 -14.17 18.72
C LEU A 253 -42.13 -14.06 17.64
N TRP A 254 -40.88 -13.81 18.05
CA TRP A 254 -39.73 -13.78 17.14
C TRP A 254 -39.54 -15.14 16.44
N HIS A 255 -39.54 -16.24 17.20
CA HIS A 255 -39.44 -17.61 16.67
C HIS A 255 -40.58 -17.93 15.69
N TYR A 256 -41.82 -17.60 16.02
CA TYR A 256 -42.96 -17.73 15.11
C TYR A 256 -42.76 -16.93 13.80
N LEU A 257 -42.31 -15.67 13.89
CA LEU A 257 -42.06 -14.82 12.72
C LEU A 257 -40.90 -15.32 11.85
N ILE A 258 -39.89 -15.99 12.42
CA ILE A 258 -38.85 -16.71 11.65
C ILE A 258 -39.52 -17.81 10.82
N THR A 259 -40.30 -18.68 11.47
CA THR A 259 -40.95 -19.82 10.82
C THR A 259 -41.91 -19.38 9.71
N MET A 260 -42.71 -18.34 9.95
CA MET A 260 -43.62 -17.80 8.95
C MET A 260 -42.88 -17.15 7.77
N THR A 261 -41.76 -16.46 8.02
CA THR A 261 -40.89 -15.95 6.95
C THR A 261 -40.30 -17.07 6.10
N LEU A 262 -39.84 -18.14 6.75
CA LEU A 262 -39.27 -19.31 6.12
C LEU A 262 -40.34 -20.07 5.32
N LEU A 263 -41.53 -20.32 5.87
CA LEU A 263 -42.64 -21.01 5.21
C LEU A 263 -43.08 -20.29 3.92
N LEU A 264 -43.19 -18.95 3.97
CA LEU A 264 -43.41 -18.10 2.79
C LEU A 264 -42.25 -18.20 1.78
N HIS A 265 -41.00 -18.38 2.23
CA HIS A 265 -39.85 -18.57 1.35
C HIS A 265 -39.76 -19.99 0.76
N VAL A 266 -40.09 -21.05 1.51
CA VAL A 266 -40.20 -22.42 1.00
C VAL A 266 -41.19 -22.43 -0.14
N ARG A 267 -42.39 -21.88 0.08
CA ARG A 267 -43.42 -21.74 -0.95
C ARG A 267 -42.90 -21.03 -2.20
N PHE A 268 -42.17 -19.92 -2.04
CA PHE A 268 -41.58 -19.20 -3.16
C PHE A 268 -40.52 -20.03 -3.91
N VAL A 269 -39.68 -20.79 -3.20
CA VAL A 269 -38.63 -21.64 -3.78
C VAL A 269 -39.21 -22.85 -4.52
N VAL A 270 -40.30 -23.44 -4.01
CA VAL A 270 -40.97 -24.60 -4.62
C VAL A 270 -41.87 -24.19 -5.79
N HIS A 271 -42.71 -23.16 -5.62
CA HIS A 271 -43.79 -22.84 -6.56
C HIS A 271 -43.53 -21.67 -7.51
N VAL A 272 -42.47 -20.87 -7.30
CA VAL A 272 -42.18 -19.69 -8.13
C VAL A 272 -40.81 -19.76 -8.78
N THR A 273 -39.74 -19.96 -8.01
CA THR A 273 -38.41 -20.24 -8.58
C THR A 273 -37.47 -20.88 -7.57
N ASN A 274 -36.92 -22.03 -7.95
CA ASN A 274 -35.84 -22.69 -7.20
C ASN A 274 -34.49 -21.94 -7.35
N GLU A 275 -34.43 -20.90 -8.19
CA GLU A 275 -33.19 -20.20 -8.49
C GLU A 275 -32.84 -19.15 -7.43
N ALA A 276 -31.62 -19.26 -6.88
CA ALA A 276 -31.06 -18.22 -6.04
C ALA A 276 -30.99 -16.88 -6.79
N ALA A 277 -31.41 -15.80 -6.15
CA ALA A 277 -31.44 -14.48 -6.78
C ALA A 277 -30.06 -14.14 -7.41
N PRO A 278 -30.00 -13.59 -8.63
CA PRO A 278 -28.75 -13.24 -9.27
C PRO A 278 -28.00 -12.19 -8.43
N SER A 279 -26.67 -12.18 -8.55
CA SER A 279 -25.77 -11.26 -7.85
C SER A 279 -25.83 -9.83 -8.41
N GLY A 280 -27.04 -9.28 -8.53
CA GLY A 280 -27.26 -7.89 -8.90
C GLY A 280 -26.55 -6.96 -7.92
N LYS A 281 -25.82 -5.98 -8.49
CA LYS A 281 -25.07 -4.93 -7.77
C LYS A 281 -25.85 -4.47 -6.52
N SER A 282 -25.19 -4.46 -5.37
CA SER A 282 -25.82 -4.12 -4.09
C SER A 282 -26.42 -2.72 -4.12
N ALA A 283 -27.38 -2.39 -3.25
CA ALA A 283 -27.97 -1.05 -3.22
C ALA A 283 -26.89 0.03 -3.00
N LEU A 284 -25.93 -0.21 -2.09
CA LEU A 284 -24.74 0.62 -1.90
C LEU A 284 -23.88 0.71 -3.16
N GLN A 285 -23.71 -0.38 -3.93
CA GLN A 285 -22.96 -0.35 -5.18
C GLN A 285 -23.72 0.40 -6.29
N LYS A 286 -25.06 0.31 -6.36
CA LYS A 286 -25.88 1.14 -7.26
C LYS A 286 -25.83 2.63 -6.89
N VAL A 287 -25.79 2.95 -5.60
CA VAL A 287 -25.60 4.33 -5.11
C VAL A 287 -24.18 4.81 -5.41
N LYS A 288 -23.15 3.99 -5.15
CA LYS A 288 -21.75 4.27 -5.50
C LYS A 288 -21.58 4.50 -6.99
N ASP A 289 -22.19 3.66 -7.83
CA ASP A 289 -22.16 3.81 -9.28
C ASP A 289 -22.85 5.12 -9.71
N ARG A 290 -24.05 5.43 -9.21
CA ARG A 290 -24.73 6.74 -9.45
C ARG A 290 -23.90 7.95 -8.99
N VAL A 291 -23.20 7.85 -7.85
CA VAL A 291 -22.33 8.92 -7.34
C VAL A 291 -21.05 9.01 -8.17
N PHE A 292 -20.50 7.90 -8.64
CA PHE A 292 -19.36 7.85 -9.55
C PHE A 292 -19.71 8.48 -10.91
N GLU A 293 -20.89 8.16 -11.44
CA GLU A 293 -21.49 8.71 -12.66
C GLU A 293 -21.75 10.22 -12.52
N LYS A 294 -22.45 10.67 -11.47
CA LYS A 294 -22.63 12.11 -11.18
C LYS A 294 -21.31 12.86 -10.92
N THR A 295 -20.26 12.20 -10.42
CA THR A 295 -18.94 12.81 -10.24
C THR A 295 -18.00 12.62 -11.44
N ALA A 296 -18.40 11.89 -12.50
CA ALA A 296 -17.61 11.71 -13.71
C ALA A 296 -17.23 13.04 -14.40
N PRO A 297 -18.14 14.02 -14.62
CA PRO A 297 -17.76 15.31 -15.21
C PRO A 297 -16.79 16.11 -14.31
N LEU A 298 -16.97 16.07 -12.99
CA LEU A 298 -16.05 16.71 -12.03
C LEU A 298 -14.66 16.06 -12.03
N ARG A 299 -14.60 14.72 -12.16
CA ARG A 299 -13.34 13.96 -12.30
C ARG A 299 -12.65 14.29 -13.63
N ALA A 300 -13.39 14.30 -14.75
CA ALA A 300 -12.88 14.65 -16.07
C ALA A 300 -12.32 16.08 -16.11
N TRP A 301 -13.03 17.04 -15.51
CA TRP A 301 -12.54 18.41 -15.33
C TRP A 301 -11.28 18.47 -14.46
N TRP A 302 -11.21 17.69 -13.37
CA TRP A 302 -10.01 17.61 -12.52
C TRP A 302 -8.79 17.02 -13.26
N LEU A 303 -8.99 15.97 -14.06
CA LEU A 303 -7.95 15.37 -14.90
C LEU A 303 -7.47 16.36 -15.96
N LYS A 304 -8.39 16.98 -16.72
CA LYS A 304 -8.07 18.04 -17.69
C LYS A 304 -7.36 19.23 -17.04
N ARG A 305 -7.66 19.55 -15.78
CA ARG A 305 -6.96 20.58 -14.97
C ARG A 305 -5.59 20.12 -14.47
N GLN A 306 -5.35 18.83 -14.27
CA GLN A 306 -4.02 18.27 -14.01
C GLN A 306 -3.17 18.24 -15.28
N GLU A 307 -3.71 17.79 -16.41
CA GLU A 307 -3.06 17.81 -17.73
C GLU A 307 -2.60 19.23 -18.10
N ARG A 308 -3.50 20.22 -18.01
CA ARG A 308 -3.15 21.64 -18.25
C ARG A 308 -2.09 22.16 -17.29
N ARG A 309 -2.03 21.64 -16.05
CA ARG A 309 -0.96 21.96 -15.07
C ARG A 309 0.36 21.24 -15.38
N GLN A 310 0.35 20.11 -16.08
CA GLN A 310 1.56 19.43 -16.56
C GLN A 310 2.10 20.12 -17.82
N GLN A 311 1.23 20.48 -18.78
CA GLN A 311 1.58 21.29 -19.97
C GLN A 311 2.23 22.63 -19.57
N LEU A 312 1.60 23.39 -18.66
CA LEU A 312 2.18 24.64 -18.13
C LEU A 312 3.48 24.44 -17.33
N ARG A 313 3.86 23.21 -16.97
CA ARG A 313 5.17 22.88 -16.38
C ARG A 313 6.19 22.49 -17.43
N SER A 314 5.84 21.69 -18.44
CA SER A 314 6.74 21.37 -19.56
C SER A 314 7.08 22.62 -20.37
N GLU A 315 6.11 23.50 -20.65
CA GLU A 315 6.35 24.81 -21.28
C GLU A 315 7.33 25.68 -20.47
N LYS A 316 7.14 25.78 -19.15
CA LYS A 316 8.02 26.57 -18.27
C LYS A 316 9.43 25.96 -18.17
N ASN A 317 9.54 24.63 -18.24
CA ASN A 317 10.84 23.96 -18.30
C ASN A 317 11.53 24.16 -19.65
N ALA A 318 10.80 24.07 -20.77
CA ALA A 318 11.33 24.34 -22.11
C ALA A 318 11.83 25.79 -22.23
N LYS A 319 11.05 26.78 -21.77
CA LYS A 319 11.47 28.19 -21.74
C LYS A 319 12.73 28.39 -20.90
N ARG A 320 12.88 27.70 -19.77
CA ARG A 320 14.10 27.71 -18.95
C ARG A 320 15.31 27.04 -19.59
N LEU A 321 15.12 26.02 -20.44
CA LEU A 321 16.21 25.41 -21.20
C LEU A 321 16.73 26.38 -22.26
N VAL A 322 15.83 26.97 -23.07
CA VAL A 322 16.19 27.99 -24.08
C VAL A 322 16.85 29.22 -23.44
N GLU A 323 16.37 29.66 -22.28
CA GLU A 323 17.00 30.76 -21.53
C GLU A 323 18.39 30.37 -21.00
N LYS A 324 18.58 29.13 -20.55
CA LYS A 324 19.89 28.62 -20.11
C LYS A 324 20.86 28.51 -21.29
N GLU A 325 20.42 28.00 -22.43
CA GLU A 325 21.22 27.89 -23.66
C GLU A 325 21.74 29.26 -24.08
N LYS A 326 20.88 30.28 -24.17
CA LYS A 326 21.28 31.68 -24.44
C LYS A 326 22.25 32.24 -23.39
N ARG A 327 22.06 31.93 -22.10
CA ARG A 327 22.99 32.33 -21.02
C ARG A 327 24.35 31.63 -21.15
N ASP A 328 24.40 30.39 -21.61
CA ASP A 328 25.64 29.62 -21.77
C ASP A 328 26.35 29.95 -23.10
N GLU A 329 25.62 30.35 -24.15
CA GLU A 329 26.18 30.99 -25.37
C GLU A 329 26.82 32.34 -25.06
N LEU A 330 26.13 33.22 -24.32
CA LEU A 330 26.68 34.51 -23.89
C LEU A 330 27.96 34.35 -23.05
N LYS A 331 28.04 33.29 -22.23
CA LYS A 331 29.28 32.94 -21.51
C LYS A 331 30.40 32.50 -22.45
N LYS A 332 30.10 31.69 -23.48
CA LYS A 332 31.10 31.27 -24.49
C LYS A 332 31.65 32.48 -25.23
N GLN A 333 30.79 33.42 -25.66
CA GLN A 333 31.20 34.68 -26.29
C GLN A 333 32.14 35.48 -25.38
N LYS A 334 31.72 35.76 -24.14
CA LYS A 334 32.54 36.50 -23.15
C LYS A 334 33.84 35.78 -22.75
N LEU A 335 33.91 34.46 -22.91
CA LEU A 335 35.12 33.68 -22.67
C LEU A 335 36.06 33.71 -23.89
N ALA A 336 35.53 33.75 -25.12
CA ALA A 336 36.30 34.01 -26.33
C ALA A 336 36.92 35.42 -26.32
N GLU A 337 36.12 36.46 -26.06
CA GLU A 337 36.56 37.85 -25.88
C GLU A 337 37.72 37.97 -24.87
N ARG A 338 37.58 37.29 -23.71
CA ARG A 338 38.63 37.23 -22.68
C ARG A 338 39.89 36.50 -23.13
N ASN A 339 39.76 35.43 -23.90
CA ASN A 339 40.92 34.71 -24.44
C ASN A 339 41.65 35.55 -25.49
N GLU A 340 40.95 36.23 -26.39
CA GLU A 340 41.55 37.16 -27.36
C GLU A 340 42.27 38.34 -26.67
N ALA A 341 41.66 38.94 -25.65
CA ALA A 341 42.29 39.98 -24.85
C ALA A 341 43.55 39.44 -24.13
N ALA A 342 43.51 38.22 -23.61
CA ALA A 342 44.66 37.57 -22.99
C ALA A 342 45.76 37.21 -24.00
N GLU A 343 45.43 36.90 -25.27
CA GLU A 343 46.40 36.72 -26.34
C GLU A 343 47.06 38.04 -26.75
N LYS A 344 46.28 39.11 -26.96
CA LYS A 344 46.82 40.45 -27.27
C LYS A 344 47.83 40.89 -26.19
N LEU A 345 47.47 40.71 -24.91
CA LEU A 345 48.34 41.02 -23.76
C LEU A 345 49.57 40.07 -23.65
N LYS A 346 49.49 38.84 -24.17
CA LYS A 346 50.67 37.95 -24.30
C LYS A 346 51.61 38.42 -25.40
N ARG A 347 51.09 38.82 -26.58
CA ARG A 347 51.90 39.33 -27.71
C ARG A 347 52.64 40.61 -27.33
N GLU A 348 51.94 41.58 -26.74
CA GLU A 348 52.54 42.81 -26.19
C GLU A 348 53.65 42.51 -25.16
N LYS A 349 53.46 41.49 -24.30
CA LYS A 349 54.51 41.04 -23.34
C LYS A 349 55.66 40.27 -24.00
N GLN A 350 55.46 39.67 -25.17
CA GLN A 350 56.53 39.04 -25.97
C GLN A 350 57.34 40.11 -26.71
N GLU A 351 56.67 41.08 -27.33
CA GLU A 351 57.28 42.26 -27.99
C GLU A 351 58.12 43.07 -27.00
N LYS A 352 57.57 43.41 -25.83
CA LYS A 352 58.31 44.10 -24.75
C LYS A 352 59.51 43.29 -24.23
N LYS A 353 59.45 41.96 -24.25
CA LYS A 353 60.61 41.09 -23.94
C LYS A 353 61.63 41.04 -25.06
N ALA A 354 61.21 41.06 -26.32
CA ALA A 354 62.11 41.11 -27.47
C ALA A 354 62.90 42.43 -27.49
N ALA A 355 62.22 43.57 -27.31
CA ALA A 355 62.85 44.88 -27.19
C ALA A 355 63.83 44.96 -26.00
N LEU A 356 63.46 44.44 -24.82
CA LEU A 356 64.35 44.36 -23.66
C LEU A 356 65.60 43.51 -23.93
N ASN A 357 65.46 42.40 -24.65
CA ASN A 357 66.59 41.56 -25.03
C ASN A 357 67.50 42.23 -26.06
N GLN A 358 66.94 42.93 -27.06
CA GLN A 358 67.70 43.73 -28.02
C GLN A 358 68.49 44.85 -27.32
N ALA A 359 67.88 45.56 -26.38
CA ALA A 359 68.57 46.58 -25.57
C ALA A 359 69.75 45.98 -24.77
N LYS A 360 69.55 44.84 -24.12
CA LYS A 360 70.63 44.09 -23.42
C LYS A 360 71.70 43.53 -24.36
N GLN A 361 71.39 43.34 -25.63
CA GLN A 361 72.34 42.90 -26.64
C GLN A 361 73.21 44.07 -27.11
N ALA A 362 72.60 45.24 -27.38
CA ALA A 362 73.31 46.49 -27.65
C ALA A 362 74.24 46.89 -26.48
N GLU A 363 73.77 46.81 -25.23
CA GLU A 363 74.58 47.06 -24.02
C GLU A 363 75.81 46.12 -23.93
N ARG A 364 75.65 44.86 -24.35
CA ARG A 364 76.75 43.88 -24.40
C ARG A 364 77.74 44.15 -25.53
N ASP A 365 77.26 44.67 -26.66
CA ASP A 365 78.11 44.97 -27.81
C ASP A 365 78.87 46.29 -27.62
N GLN A 366 78.27 47.31 -26.99
CA GLN A 366 78.99 48.48 -26.47
C GLN A 366 80.12 48.08 -25.53
N LYS A 367 79.86 47.22 -24.53
CA LYS A 367 80.90 46.72 -23.62
C LYS A 367 81.99 45.89 -24.31
N LYS A 368 81.76 45.35 -25.51
CA LYS A 368 82.81 44.73 -26.35
C LYS A 368 83.63 45.78 -27.11
N GLU A 369 83.03 46.88 -27.54
CA GLU A 369 83.76 47.99 -28.16
C GLU A 369 84.65 48.72 -27.14
N ASP A 370 84.13 48.98 -25.93
CA ASP A 370 84.94 49.55 -24.84
C ASP A 370 86.11 48.62 -24.47
N ALA A 371 85.85 47.30 -24.40
CA ALA A 371 86.90 46.30 -24.19
C ALA A 371 87.87 46.13 -25.39
N LYS A 372 87.50 46.54 -26.60
CA LYS A 372 88.42 46.68 -27.74
C LYS A 372 89.28 47.93 -27.59
N ARG A 373 88.68 49.09 -27.32
CA ARG A 373 89.40 50.36 -27.13
C ARG A 373 90.41 50.28 -25.99
N GLN A 374 90.07 49.64 -24.88
CA GLN A 374 91.01 49.35 -23.79
C GLN A 374 92.17 48.44 -24.22
N LYS A 375 91.93 47.46 -25.09
CA LYS A 375 92.99 46.60 -25.65
C LYS A 375 93.85 47.32 -26.69
N GLU A 376 93.29 48.24 -27.45
CA GLU A 376 94.02 49.07 -28.42
C GLU A 376 94.95 50.06 -27.69
N LEU A 377 94.45 50.75 -26.66
CA LEU A 377 95.27 51.58 -25.78
C LEU A 377 96.40 50.78 -25.11
N ALA A 378 96.10 49.60 -24.56
CA ALA A 378 97.12 48.71 -24.00
C ALA A 378 98.13 48.20 -25.05
N ALA A 379 97.70 48.04 -26.30
CA ALA A 379 98.59 47.65 -27.41
C ALA A 379 99.50 48.82 -27.86
N GLU A 380 99.04 50.07 -27.78
CA GLU A 380 99.89 51.25 -28.02
C GLU A 380 100.90 51.45 -26.89
N GLU A 381 100.49 51.30 -25.64
CA GLU A 381 101.41 51.32 -24.49
C GLU A 381 102.46 50.20 -24.60
N ALA A 382 102.06 49.01 -25.04
CA ALA A 382 102.98 47.90 -25.32
C ALA A 382 103.92 48.16 -26.51
N LYS A 383 103.49 48.89 -27.56
CA LYS A 383 104.38 49.36 -28.65
C LYS A 383 105.41 50.36 -28.13
N LYS A 384 104.98 51.32 -27.28
CA LYS A 384 105.87 52.32 -26.67
C LYS A 384 106.94 51.66 -25.79
N LYS A 385 106.52 50.74 -24.91
CA LYS A 385 107.43 49.89 -24.10
C LYS A 385 108.30 48.96 -24.94
N ARG A 386 107.92 48.62 -26.19
CA ARG A 386 108.79 47.90 -27.13
C ARG A 386 109.90 48.80 -27.68
N LEU A 387 109.58 50.02 -28.11
CA LEU A 387 110.58 51.00 -28.58
C LEU A 387 111.60 51.33 -27.49
N GLU A 388 111.15 51.60 -26.26
CA GLU A 388 112.02 51.79 -25.09
C GLU A 388 112.91 50.57 -24.84
N ARG A 389 112.35 49.35 -24.92
CA ARG A 389 113.10 48.10 -24.71
C ARG A 389 114.08 47.80 -25.84
N ASP A 390 113.84 48.23 -27.07
CA ASP A 390 114.74 48.03 -28.21
C ASP A 390 115.85 49.10 -28.23
N GLN A 391 115.60 50.31 -27.75
CA GLN A 391 116.65 51.28 -27.38
C GLN A 391 117.53 50.74 -26.23
N ALA A 392 116.92 50.17 -25.17
CA ALA A 392 117.68 49.53 -24.09
C ALA A 392 118.54 48.33 -24.55
N LYS A 393 118.07 47.55 -25.54
CA LYS A 393 118.87 46.47 -26.16
C LYS A 393 120.02 46.98 -27.02
N ALA A 394 119.92 48.17 -27.62
CA ALA A 394 121.06 48.79 -28.29
C ALA A 394 122.17 49.09 -27.27
N ALA A 395 121.83 49.64 -26.10
CA ALA A 395 122.76 49.88 -25.00
C ALA A 395 123.28 48.59 -24.32
N GLN A 396 122.50 47.51 -24.27
CA GLN A 396 122.97 46.24 -23.70
C GLN A 396 123.84 45.42 -24.65
N LYS A 397 123.78 45.63 -25.97
CA LYS A 397 124.65 44.93 -26.94
C LYS A 397 126.12 45.30 -26.81
N THR A 398 126.46 46.48 -26.28
CA THR A 398 127.85 46.88 -25.96
C THR A 398 128.35 46.34 -24.62
N ALA A 399 127.46 45.90 -23.72
CA ALA A 399 127.83 45.30 -22.43
C ALA A 399 127.94 43.76 -22.49
N ALA A 400 127.18 43.12 -23.36
CA ALA A 400 127.02 41.66 -23.41
C ALA A 400 128.22 40.86 -24.00
N GLN A 401 129.37 41.49 -24.24
CA GLN A 401 130.59 40.81 -24.71
C GLN A 401 131.38 40.12 -23.57
N ASN A 402 131.19 40.54 -22.32
CA ASN A 402 132.09 40.18 -21.20
C ASN A 402 131.65 39.03 -20.27
N GLN A 403 130.48 38.41 -20.45
CA GLN A 403 130.00 37.34 -19.54
C GLN A 403 129.62 36.03 -20.25
N ARG A 404 130.52 35.54 -21.11
CA ARG A 404 130.66 34.09 -21.39
C ARG A 404 131.45 33.40 -20.26
N LYS A 405 130.78 32.84 -19.25
CA LYS A 405 131.25 31.74 -18.36
C LYS A 405 130.19 31.38 -17.31
N THR A 406 130.04 30.08 -17.01
CA THR A 406 129.07 29.49 -16.02
C THR A 406 127.58 29.73 -16.34
N SER A 407 126.61 28.88 -15.95
CA SER A 407 126.66 27.46 -15.54
C SER A 407 125.34 26.74 -15.85
N LYS A 408 125.43 25.85 -16.84
CA LYS A 408 124.95 24.46 -16.91
C LYS A 408 124.31 23.81 -15.64
N THR A 409 123.20 23.08 -15.87
CA THR A 409 122.78 21.74 -15.33
C THR A 409 121.72 21.59 -14.19
N VAL A 410 120.85 20.58 -14.41
CA VAL A 410 120.01 19.68 -13.54
C VAL A 410 118.70 20.08 -12.79
N GLN A 411 117.75 19.12 -12.89
CA GLN A 411 116.76 18.54 -11.94
C GLN A 411 115.66 19.35 -11.22
N ALA A 412 114.40 19.07 -11.61
CA ALA A 412 113.45 18.14 -10.95
C ALA A 412 113.11 18.18 -9.44
N GLU A 413 111.83 17.81 -9.18
CA GLU A 413 111.20 17.21 -7.97
C GLU A 413 110.59 18.05 -6.80
N ALA A 414 109.45 17.48 -6.33
CA ALA A 414 108.91 17.39 -4.96
C ALA A 414 108.23 18.57 -4.19
N SER A 415 106.93 18.34 -3.89
CA SER A 415 106.26 18.60 -2.58
C SER A 415 105.98 20.07 -2.16
N ALA A 416 105.22 20.42 -1.10
CA ALA A 416 104.49 19.70 -0.04
C ALA A 416 103.31 20.55 0.54
N ALA A 417 102.61 20.03 1.59
CA ALA A 417 101.75 20.74 2.57
C ALA A 417 100.42 21.37 2.06
N GLU A 418 99.33 21.62 2.84
CA GLU A 418 98.78 21.21 4.17
C GLU A 418 97.30 21.74 4.22
N LYS A 419 96.36 21.56 5.17
CA LYS A 419 96.09 20.85 6.46
C LYS A 419 94.53 20.62 6.47
N ASN A 420 93.91 19.53 6.94
CA ASN A 420 93.73 18.95 8.30
C ASN A 420 92.81 19.75 9.27
N VAL A 421 92.08 19.02 10.15
CA VAL A 421 91.22 19.48 11.30
C VAL A 421 89.82 20.05 10.94
N LYS A 422 88.68 19.79 11.65
CA LYS A 422 88.22 18.69 12.55
C LYS A 422 86.70 18.90 12.89
N GLU A 423 85.99 17.80 13.19
CA GLU A 423 84.83 17.63 14.12
C GLU A 423 83.45 18.37 14.02
N GLU A 424 82.44 17.53 14.31
CA GLU A 424 81.23 17.73 15.13
C GLU A 424 79.87 18.31 14.64
N LEU A 425 78.86 17.76 15.32
CA LEU A 425 77.39 17.81 15.22
C LEU A 425 76.87 18.26 16.61
N PRO A 426 75.54 18.40 16.90
CA PRO A 426 74.35 18.32 16.03
C PRO A 426 73.41 19.54 16.21
N SER A 427 72.23 19.49 15.55
CA SER A 427 70.90 19.47 16.23
C SER A 427 69.79 20.35 15.63
N ALA A 428 68.56 19.87 15.84
CA ALA A 428 67.25 20.57 15.82
C ALA A 428 66.74 21.25 14.53
N GLU A 429 65.63 20.67 14.01
CA GLU A 429 64.34 21.32 13.69
C GLU A 429 64.30 22.66 12.91
N SER A 430 63.51 22.85 11.84
CA SER A 430 62.15 22.33 11.65
C SER A 430 61.54 22.52 10.23
N LYS A 431 60.52 21.70 9.93
CA LYS A 431 59.26 22.05 9.24
C LYS A 431 59.22 22.68 7.82
N THR A 432 58.57 21.91 6.94
CA THR A 432 57.44 22.26 6.02
C THR A 432 57.60 22.43 4.50
N ASN A 433 56.77 21.64 3.81
CA ASN A 433 56.03 21.90 2.56
C ASN A 433 56.68 21.79 1.17
N ALA A 434 55.79 21.52 0.19
CA ALA A 434 55.91 21.61 -1.26
C ALA A 434 56.73 20.56 -2.05
N LYS A 435 55.98 19.62 -2.68
CA LYS A 435 56.23 18.97 -3.98
C LYS A 435 56.25 20.01 -5.14
N PRO A 436 56.53 19.68 -6.44
CA PRO A 436 56.99 18.41 -7.04
C PRO A 436 58.04 18.52 -8.19
N THR A 437 58.66 17.38 -8.60
CA THR A 437 59.19 17.20 -9.97
C THR A 437 59.21 15.73 -10.45
N GLU A 438 59.22 15.56 -11.79
CA GLU A 438 59.40 14.32 -12.56
C GLU A 438 60.77 13.62 -12.33
N ARG A 439 61.11 12.40 -12.82
CA ARG A 439 60.66 11.49 -13.92
C ARG A 439 61.15 10.03 -13.60
N ALA A 440 61.06 8.92 -14.37
CA ALA A 440 60.52 8.55 -15.69
C ALA A 440 60.32 7.01 -15.81
N LYS A 441 59.31 6.54 -16.59
CA LYS A 441 59.32 5.35 -17.50
C LYS A 441 59.62 3.91 -16.93
N PRO A 442 59.41 2.81 -17.69
CA PRO A 442 58.40 2.55 -18.75
C PRO A 442 57.73 1.13 -18.72
N SER A 443 56.58 1.00 -19.44
CA SER A 443 56.10 -0.21 -20.18
C SER A 443 55.64 -1.47 -19.39
N PRO A 444 54.88 -2.45 -19.98
CA PRO A 444 54.42 -2.58 -21.38
C PRO A 444 52.89 -2.71 -21.62
N LYS A 445 52.54 -3.05 -22.88
CA LYS A 445 51.22 -3.31 -23.53
C LYS A 445 50.69 -4.75 -23.23
N PRO A 446 49.48 -5.24 -23.68
CA PRO A 446 48.76 -4.86 -24.91
C PRO A 446 47.20 -4.90 -25.00
N ALA A 447 46.72 -4.20 -26.04
CA ALA A 447 45.61 -4.51 -26.99
C ALA A 447 44.12 -4.68 -26.55
N PRO A 448 43.14 -4.44 -27.47
CA PRO A 448 41.69 -4.42 -27.16
C PRO A 448 40.81 -5.37 -28.01
N ALA A 449 39.51 -5.46 -27.68
CA ALA A 449 38.46 -6.01 -28.56
C ALA A 449 37.17 -5.17 -28.53
N LYS A 450 36.40 -5.17 -29.64
CA LYS A 450 35.11 -4.46 -29.77
C LYS A 450 34.00 -5.43 -30.22
N SER A 451 32.87 -5.42 -29.52
CA SER A 451 31.51 -5.65 -30.08
C SER A 451 30.48 -5.23 -29.02
N SER A 452 29.40 -4.48 -29.28
CA SER A 452 28.45 -4.39 -30.40
C SER A 452 27.40 -5.51 -30.43
N SER A 453 26.42 -5.46 -29.53
CA SER A 453 25.10 -6.08 -29.76
C SER A 453 23.97 -5.13 -29.36
N ARG A 454 22.91 -5.09 -30.19
CA ARG A 454 21.89 -4.04 -30.22
C ARG A 454 20.51 -4.65 -29.95
N LYS A 455 20.11 -4.78 -28.67
CA LYS A 455 18.81 -5.37 -28.31
C LYS A 455 17.68 -4.32 -28.35
N LYS A 456 16.68 -4.56 -29.21
CA LYS A 456 15.41 -3.81 -29.26
C LYS A 456 14.53 -4.19 -28.06
N PRO A 457 13.75 -3.26 -27.46
CA PRO A 457 12.66 -3.65 -26.56
C PRO A 457 11.52 -4.28 -27.39
N ARG A 458 11.11 -5.51 -27.04
CA ARG A 458 9.96 -6.19 -27.67
C ARG A 458 8.72 -5.96 -26.81
N VAL A 459 7.69 -5.35 -27.40
CA VAL A 459 6.38 -5.20 -26.74
C VAL A 459 5.61 -6.52 -26.80
N LEU A 460 5.27 -7.05 -25.63
CA LEU A 460 4.33 -8.14 -25.30
C LEU A 460 4.49 -8.36 -23.78
N GLY A 461 3.48 -8.61 -22.95
CA GLY A 461 2.03 -8.60 -23.09
C GLY A 461 1.45 -8.90 -21.70
N LYS A 462 0.40 -8.20 -21.24
CA LYS A 462 -0.09 -8.37 -19.86
C LYS A 462 -0.86 -9.68 -19.70
N VAL A 463 -0.31 -10.61 -18.91
CA VAL A 463 -1.08 -11.69 -18.26
C VAL A 463 -0.83 -11.60 -16.76
N ALA A 464 -1.90 -11.47 -15.98
CA ALA A 464 -1.81 -11.44 -14.53
C ALA A 464 -1.96 -12.86 -13.97
N ARG A 465 -1.01 -13.28 -13.13
CA ARG A 465 -1.09 -14.52 -12.36
C ARG A 465 -0.62 -14.23 -10.94
N THR A 466 -1.58 -14.16 -10.02
CA THR A 466 -1.35 -14.02 -8.58
C THR A 466 -1.45 -15.39 -7.94
N ASP A 467 -0.36 -16.13 -7.95
CA ASP A 467 -0.23 -17.32 -7.10
C ASP A 467 0.09 -16.89 -5.66
N GLN A 468 -0.18 -17.77 -4.70
CA GLN A 468 -0.32 -17.42 -3.28
C GLN A 468 1.03 -17.42 -2.55
N ALA A 469 1.20 -16.51 -1.58
CA ALA A 469 2.34 -16.50 -0.66
C ALA A 469 1.97 -17.24 0.63
N GLU A 470 2.82 -18.18 1.06
CA GLU A 470 2.65 -18.95 2.29
C GLU A 470 2.92 -18.08 3.54
N SER A 471 2.14 -18.28 4.60
CA SER A 471 2.28 -17.55 5.86
C SER A 471 3.11 -18.33 6.86
N ILE A 472 4.39 -17.96 7.02
CA ILE A 472 5.26 -18.44 8.10
C ILE A 472 4.68 -17.98 9.46
N PRO A 473 4.56 -18.86 10.48
CA PRO A 473 4.05 -18.49 11.79
C PRO A 473 5.02 -17.55 12.52
N LYS A 474 4.48 -16.50 13.15
CA LYS A 474 5.23 -15.70 14.14
C LYS A 474 4.93 -16.20 15.55
N ALA A 475 5.99 -16.47 16.31
CA ALA A 475 5.88 -16.76 17.73
C ALA A 475 5.28 -15.58 18.50
N HIS A 476 4.46 -15.87 19.50
CA HIS A 476 3.81 -14.89 20.36
C HIS A 476 4.74 -14.59 21.55
N ILE A 477 5.32 -13.39 21.57
CA ILE A 477 6.07 -12.87 22.73
C ILE A 477 5.11 -11.97 23.51
N GLN A 478 4.90 -12.29 24.78
CA GLN A 478 4.14 -11.46 25.71
C GLN A 478 4.96 -10.23 26.13
N PRO A 479 4.41 -9.01 26.08
CA PRO A 479 4.90 -7.92 26.91
C PRO A 479 4.38 -8.10 28.35
N ALA A 480 5.25 -7.90 29.35
CA ALA A 480 4.85 -7.91 30.75
C ALA A 480 3.99 -6.68 31.11
N GLU A 481 3.23 -6.80 32.19
CA GLU A 481 2.42 -5.72 32.75
C GLU A 481 3.32 -4.61 33.33
N ALA A 482 2.92 -3.35 33.14
CA ALA A 482 3.56 -2.19 33.75
C ALA A 482 2.52 -1.12 34.06
N ASN A 483 1.95 -1.18 35.26
CA ASN A 483 1.19 -0.05 35.82
C ASN A 483 2.15 1.12 36.04
N THR A 484 1.86 2.27 35.42
CA THR A 484 2.31 3.58 35.92
C THR A 484 1.21 4.59 35.62
N ASP A 485 0.64 5.17 36.67
CA ASP A 485 -0.28 6.29 36.56
C ASP A 485 0.45 7.51 35.99
N ILE A 486 -0.11 8.14 34.97
CA ILE A 486 0.28 9.48 34.51
C ILE A 486 -0.99 10.27 34.18
N ASP A 487 -1.69 10.68 35.24
CA ASP A 487 -2.26 12.03 35.24
C ASP A 487 -1.10 13.02 35.05
N PHE A 488 -1.13 13.87 34.03
CA PHE A 488 -0.54 15.24 34.09
C PHE A 488 -0.89 16.04 32.82
N LEU A 489 -1.47 17.23 33.04
CA LEU A 489 -1.67 18.35 32.10
C LEU A 489 -2.56 18.14 30.87
N ASP A 490 -3.81 18.59 31.00
CA ASP A 490 -4.47 19.41 29.97
C ASP A 490 -3.64 20.69 29.74
N ASP A 491 -2.71 20.66 28.79
CA ASP A 491 -1.89 21.80 28.38
C ASP A 491 -2.47 22.43 27.08
N GLU A 492 -3.14 23.58 27.25
CA GLU A 492 -3.77 24.48 26.27
C GLU A 492 -4.01 24.00 24.82
N ASP A 493 -5.26 24.12 24.38
CA ASP A 493 -5.67 24.03 22.97
C ASP A 493 -5.22 25.31 22.20
N VAL A 494 -3.90 25.48 22.06
CA VAL A 494 -3.24 26.64 21.43
C VAL A 494 -3.77 26.81 20.01
N ASP A 495 -4.63 27.82 19.83
CA ASP A 495 -5.48 28.03 18.67
C ASP A 495 -4.70 28.02 17.33
N LEU A 496 -4.58 26.82 16.76
CA LEU A 496 -3.84 26.54 15.55
C LEU A 496 -4.44 27.23 14.32
N SER A 497 -5.60 27.91 14.43
CA SER A 497 -6.17 28.72 13.36
C SER A 497 -5.36 29.99 13.08
N LYS A 498 -4.77 30.61 14.12
CA LYS A 498 -4.11 31.92 14.07
C LYS A 498 -2.68 31.90 13.51
N LEU A 499 -1.92 30.84 13.77
CA LEU A 499 -0.50 30.69 13.35
C LEU A 499 -0.31 30.67 11.82
N SER A 500 0.80 31.18 11.30
CA SER A 500 1.06 31.18 9.86
C SER A 500 1.33 29.77 9.29
N LYS A 501 1.25 29.63 7.96
CA LYS A 501 1.56 28.37 7.25
C LYS A 501 3.02 27.92 7.36
N SER A 502 3.95 28.82 7.73
CA SER A 502 5.35 28.47 8.04
C SER A 502 5.49 27.92 9.45
N GLU A 503 4.84 28.52 10.45
CA GLU A 503 4.93 28.09 11.85
C GLU A 503 4.24 26.75 12.07
N ARG A 504 3.03 26.56 11.51
CA ARG A 504 2.35 25.25 11.51
C ARG A 504 3.20 24.15 10.85
N ARG A 505 4.13 24.51 9.95
CA ARG A 505 5.14 23.57 9.38
C ARG A 505 6.38 23.39 10.25
N ARG A 506 6.80 24.39 11.05
CA ARG A 506 7.87 24.25 12.06
C ARG A 506 7.40 23.39 13.23
N LEU A 507 6.24 23.67 13.82
CA LEU A 507 5.65 22.90 14.92
C LEU A 507 5.49 21.42 14.57
N ARG A 508 4.92 21.09 13.41
CA ARG A 508 4.81 19.69 12.94
C ARG A 508 6.17 19.00 12.69
N LYS A 509 7.26 19.73 12.44
CA LYS A 509 8.62 19.17 12.40
C LYS A 509 9.20 18.96 13.80
N LEU A 510 8.89 19.85 14.75
CA LEU A 510 9.32 19.75 16.14
C LEU A 510 8.62 18.59 16.87
N GLN A 511 7.30 18.48 16.76
CA GLN A 511 6.54 17.33 17.29
C GLN A 511 7.05 16.01 16.69
N LYS A 512 7.37 15.97 15.40
CA LYS A 512 7.92 14.78 14.73
C LYS A 512 9.42 14.53 15.01
N ARG A 513 10.09 15.42 15.74
CA ARG A 513 11.39 15.19 16.38
C ARG A 513 11.20 14.62 17.78
N ARG A 514 10.42 15.29 18.64
CA ARG A 514 10.07 14.80 19.99
C ARG A 514 9.47 13.39 19.99
N ALA A 515 8.61 13.07 19.02
CA ALA A 515 8.03 11.73 18.85
C ALA A 515 8.99 10.66 18.28
N ARG A 516 10.22 11.04 17.89
CA ARG A 516 11.32 10.12 17.58
C ARG A 516 12.28 10.00 18.76
N GLU A 517 12.57 11.13 19.40
CA GLU A 517 13.37 11.23 20.63
C GLU A 517 12.70 10.51 21.83
N ARG A 518 11.39 10.29 21.80
CA ARG A 518 10.62 9.41 22.73
C ARG A 518 10.49 7.96 22.26
N ALA A 519 11.06 7.60 21.12
CA ALA A 519 10.96 6.26 20.50
C ALA A 519 12.34 5.67 20.18
N SER A 520 13.37 6.19 20.86
CA SER A 520 14.79 5.84 20.79
C SER A 520 15.37 5.84 22.20
#